data_AF-A0A1Y0REN8-F1
#
_entry.id   AF-A0A1Y0REN8-F1
#
_cell.length_a   1.000
_cell.length_b   1.000
_cell.length_c   1.000
_cell.angle_alpha   90.00
_cell.angle_beta   90.00
_cell.angle_gamma   90.00
#
_symmetry.space_group_name_H-M   'P 1'
#
loop_
_entity.id
_entity.type
_entity.pdbx_description
1 polymer ?
#
loop_
_entity_poly.entity_id
_entity_poly.type
_entity_poly.pdbx_seq_one_letter_code
_entity_poly.pdbx_strand_id
1 'polypeptide(L)'
;MEIDANSLNSLCWQGSLRGYAADVMFACEKAVQLAPNDGNIRDSRGLAKALTGNIQGAIEDFEAHIAQTDDKEIKSQQQGWVKALRAGKNPFTENFGSKASPF
;
A
#
# COMPACT_ATOMS: atom_id res chain seq x y z
N MET A 1 22.96 -12.54 -2.91
CA MET A 1 21.90 -11.96 -3.75
C MET A 1 21.10 -11.06 -2.84
N GLU A 2 21.26 -9.75 -2.96
CA GLU A 2 20.45 -8.77 -2.22
C GLU A 2 19.15 -8.58 -3.00
N ILE A 3 18.01 -8.65 -2.32
CA ILE A 3 16.71 -8.41 -2.96
C ILE A 3 16.49 -6.90 -2.92
N ASP A 4 16.33 -6.28 -4.09
CA ASP A 4 16.13 -4.85 -4.21
C ASP A 4 14.71 -4.42 -3.76
N ALA A 5 14.53 -3.10 -3.57
CA ALA A 5 13.29 -2.53 -3.09
C ALA A 5 12.08 -2.84 -4.01
N ASN A 6 12.28 -2.90 -5.33
CA ASN A 6 11.20 -3.15 -6.28
C ASN A 6 10.76 -4.61 -6.27
N SER A 7 11.72 -5.54 -6.14
CA SER A 7 11.43 -6.96 -5.97
C SER A 7 10.63 -7.22 -4.69
N LEU A 8 11.02 -6.59 -3.57
CA LEU A 8 10.28 -6.67 -2.30
C LEU A 8 8.91 -5.99 -2.39
N ASN A 9 8.83 -4.84 -3.06
CA ASN A 9 7.56 -4.15 -3.31
C ASN A 9 6.61 -5.01 -4.15
N SER A 10 7.11 -5.68 -5.19
CA SER A 10 6.32 -6.56 -6.04
C SER A 10 5.73 -7.72 -5.22
N LEU A 11 6.52 -8.32 -4.32
CA LEU A 11 6.05 -9.35 -3.40
C LEU A 11 5.00 -8.80 -2.42
N CYS A 12 5.25 -7.63 -1.83
CA CYS A 12 4.31 -6.94 -0.94
C CYS A 12 2.95 -6.72 -1.63
N TRP A 13 2.97 -6.12 -2.81
CA TRP A 13 1.79 -5.80 -3.59
C TRP A 13 1.02 -7.08 -3.97
N GLN A 14 1.69 -8.02 -4.65
CA GLN A 14 1.05 -9.24 -5.15
C GLN A 14 0.52 -10.14 -4.02
N GLY A 15 1.28 -10.28 -2.93
CA GLY A 15 0.84 -11.04 -1.77
C GLY A 15 -0.39 -10.42 -1.13
N SER A 16 -0.39 -9.08 -0.95
CA SER A 16 -1.54 -8.36 -0.40
C SER A 16 -2.79 -8.51 -1.24
N LEU A 17 -2.68 -8.38 -2.57
CA LEU A 17 -3.81 -8.57 -3.49
C LEU A 17 -4.37 -10.00 -3.49
N ARG A 18 -3.55 -10.98 -3.13
CA ARG A 18 -3.92 -12.40 -3.07
C ARG A 18 -4.38 -12.85 -1.68
N GLY A 19 -4.56 -11.92 -0.74
CA GLY A 19 -5.01 -12.22 0.62
C GLY A 19 -3.91 -12.61 1.60
N TYR A 20 -2.64 -12.59 1.19
CA TYR A 20 -1.49 -12.94 2.01
C TYR A 20 -0.82 -11.71 2.66
N ALA A 21 -1.59 -10.64 2.89
CA ALA A 21 -1.06 -9.36 3.39
C ALA A 21 -0.25 -9.49 4.70
N ALA A 22 -0.67 -10.39 5.60
CA ALA A 22 0.05 -10.69 6.83
C ALA A 22 1.40 -11.37 6.55
N ASP A 23 1.42 -12.35 5.64
CA ASP A 23 2.61 -13.15 5.33
C ASP A 23 3.68 -12.33 4.59
N VAL A 24 3.27 -11.33 3.80
CA VAL A 24 4.21 -10.49 3.02
C VAL A 24 4.56 -9.17 3.69
N MET A 25 4.09 -8.90 4.91
CA MET A 25 4.37 -7.63 5.60
C MET A 25 5.87 -7.36 5.75
N PHE A 26 6.68 -8.41 5.97
CA PHE A 26 8.13 -8.28 6.03
C PHE A 26 8.73 -7.68 4.75
N ALA A 27 8.17 -8.04 3.59
CA ALA A 27 8.62 -7.54 2.29
C ALA A 27 8.24 -6.06 2.14
N CYS A 28 7.02 -5.69 2.55
CA CYS A 28 6.56 -4.30 2.54
C CYS A 28 7.45 -3.40 3.41
N GLU A 29 7.77 -3.85 4.62
CA GLU A 29 8.62 -3.09 5.55
C GLU A 29 10.05 -2.95 5.03
N LYS A 30 10.64 -4.04 4.53
CA LYS A 30 11.98 -4.04 3.93
C LYS A 30 12.05 -3.13 2.70
N ALA A 31 11.03 -3.14 1.84
CA ALA A 31 10.96 -2.28 0.66
C ALA A 31 10.98 -0.79 1.05
N VAL A 32 10.16 -0.38 2.02
CA VAL A 32 10.15 1.02 2.51
C VAL A 32 11.48 1.38 3.19
N GLN A 33 12.15 0.46 3.88
CA GLN A 33 13.47 0.73 4.45
C GLN A 33 14.53 1.02 3.37
N LEU A 34 14.48 0.31 2.24
CA LEU A 34 15.43 0.47 1.15
C LEU A 34 15.15 1.72 0.29
N ALA A 35 13.88 2.09 0.14
CA ALA A 35 13.45 3.23 -0.66
C ALA A 35 12.36 4.03 0.08
N PRO A 36 12.72 4.76 1.14
CA PRO A 36 11.77 5.43 2.02
C PRO A 36 11.03 6.60 1.35
N ASN A 37 11.53 7.11 0.23
CA ASN A 37 10.93 8.22 -0.51
C ASN A 37 10.19 7.77 -1.77
N ASP A 38 10.01 6.46 -1.96
CA ASP A 38 9.21 5.94 -3.07
C ASP A 38 7.76 5.83 -2.62
N GLY A 39 6.91 6.68 -3.22
CA GLY A 39 5.49 6.69 -2.95
C GLY A 39 4.83 5.35 -3.25
N ASN A 40 5.14 4.69 -4.37
CA ASN A 40 4.48 3.44 -4.78
C ASN A 40 4.76 2.31 -3.78
N ILE A 41 5.96 2.31 -3.20
CA ILE A 41 6.34 1.34 -2.16
C ILE A 41 5.57 1.60 -0.86
N ARG A 42 5.41 2.88 -0.48
CA ARG A 42 4.57 3.24 0.67
C ARG A 42 3.10 2.87 0.43
N ASP A 43 2.57 3.12 -0.76
CA ASP A 43 1.19 2.78 -1.13
C ASP A 43 0.92 1.28 -0.99
N SER A 44 1.84 0.44 -1.47
CA SER A 44 1.77 -1.02 -1.34
C SER A 44 1.78 -1.48 0.13
N ARG A 45 2.64 -0.87 0.97
CA ARG A 45 2.63 -1.15 2.41
C ARG A 45 1.34 -0.65 3.07
N GLY A 46 0.82 0.50 2.65
CA GLY A 46 -0.44 1.06 3.14
C GLY A 46 -1.60 0.11 2.90
N LEU A 47 -1.68 -0.47 1.71
CA LEU A 47 -2.65 -1.52 1.38
C LEU A 47 -2.50 -2.73 2.31
N ALA A 48 -1.28 -3.27 2.45
CA ALA A 48 -1.03 -4.43 3.31
C ALA A 48 -1.43 -4.17 4.78
N LYS A 49 -1.12 -2.97 5.28
CA LYS A 49 -1.49 -2.53 6.64
C LYS A 49 -3.00 -2.41 6.81
N ALA A 50 -3.71 -1.86 5.82
CA ALA A 50 -5.15 -1.74 5.88
C ALA A 50 -5.82 -3.12 5.90
N LEU A 51 -5.34 -4.07 5.08
CA LEU A 51 -5.83 -5.45 5.03
C LEU A 51 -5.55 -6.23 6.31
N THR A 52 -4.50 -5.88 7.05
CA THR A 52 -4.12 -6.52 8.33
C THR A 52 -4.64 -5.79 9.56
N GLY A 53 -5.45 -4.74 9.38
CA GLY A 53 -6.09 -3.99 10.47
C GLY A 53 -5.23 -2.89 11.09
N ASN A 54 -4.01 -2.65 10.61
CA ASN A 54 -3.23 -1.47 10.98
C ASN A 54 -3.72 -0.23 10.20
N ILE A 55 -4.94 0.21 10.53
CA ILE A 55 -5.64 1.30 9.82
C ILE A 55 -4.88 2.63 9.93
N GLN A 56 -4.36 2.95 11.11
CA GLN A 56 -3.62 4.19 11.34
C GLN A 56 -2.33 4.21 10.50
N GLY A 57 -1.56 3.13 10.53
CA GLY A 57 -0.34 3.02 9.74
C GLY A 57 -0.59 2.98 8.23
N ALA A 58 -1.76 2.52 7.78
CA ALA A 58 -2.15 2.60 6.38
C ALA A 58 -2.44 4.03 5.93
N ILE A 59 -3.17 4.80 6.74
CA ILE A 59 -3.46 6.21 6.47
C ILE A 59 -2.16 7.02 6.35
N GLU A 60 -1.21 6.82 7.27
CA GLU A 60 0.09 7.50 7.24
C GLU A 60 0.88 7.22 5.95
N ASP A 61 0.85 5.98 5.46
CA ASP A 61 1.52 5.60 4.23
C ASP A 61 0.86 6.24 2.99
N PHE A 62 -0.47 6.23 2.92
CA PHE A 62 -1.20 6.87 1.82
C PHE A 62 -1.03 8.40 1.81
N GLU A 63 -1.06 9.04 2.98
CA GLU A 63 -0.84 10.50 3.08
C GLU A 63 0.58 10.89 2.66
N ALA A 64 1.58 10.08 3.01
CA ALA A 64 2.95 10.29 2.54
C ALA A 64 3.06 10.15 1.02
N HIS A 65 2.37 9.18 0.40
CA HIS A 65 2.31 9.05 -1.06
C HIS A 65 1.65 10.28 -1.71
N ILE A 66 0.47 10.69 -1.20
CA ILE A 66 -0.29 11.85 -1.69
C ILE A 66 0.56 13.12 -1.68
N ALA A 67 1.39 13.30 -0.66
CA ALA A 67 2.25 14.47 -0.53
C ALA A 67 3.38 14.54 -1.58
N GLN A 68 3.74 13.43 -2.21
CA GLN A 68 4.91 13.33 -3.10
C GLN A 68 4.55 13.22 -4.58
N THR A 69 3.43 12.58 -4.91
CA THR A 69 2.99 12.45 -6.30
C THR A 69 2.42 13.77 -6.82
N ASP A 70 2.45 14.02 -8.13
CA ASP A 70 1.69 15.10 -8.79
C ASP A 70 0.53 14.57 -9.65
N ASP A 71 0.40 13.24 -9.71
CA ASP A 71 -0.67 12.58 -10.44
C ASP A 71 -2.02 12.80 -9.74
N LYS A 72 -2.95 13.44 -10.44
CA LYS A 72 -4.26 13.81 -9.90
C LYS A 72 -5.17 12.59 -9.71
N GLU A 73 -5.06 11.58 -10.56
CA GLU A 73 -5.89 10.38 -10.49
C GLU A 73 -5.49 9.54 -9.29
N ILE A 74 -4.19 9.33 -9.13
CA ILE A 74 -3.57 8.72 -7.95
C ILE A 74 -4.05 9.50 -6.72
N LYS A 75 -3.73 10.80 -6.59
CA LYS A 75 -4.16 11.61 -5.42
C LYS A 75 -5.63 11.43 -5.05
N SER A 76 -6.53 11.50 -6.04
CA SER A 76 -7.96 11.33 -5.83
C SER A 76 -8.31 9.94 -5.28
N GLN A 77 -7.69 8.89 -5.81
CA GLN A 77 -7.87 7.51 -5.38
C GLN A 77 -7.39 7.30 -3.93
N GLN A 78 -6.14 7.66 -3.58
CA GLN A 78 -5.65 7.50 -2.21
C GLN A 78 -6.44 8.39 -1.22
N GLN A 79 -6.85 9.60 -1.61
CA GLN A 79 -7.72 10.42 -0.76
C GLN A 79 -9.06 9.75 -0.46
N GLY A 80 -9.63 9.06 -1.46
CA GLY A 80 -10.81 8.23 -1.30
C GLY A 80 -10.59 7.11 -0.28
N TRP A 81 -9.46 6.41 -0.35
CA TRP A 81 -9.11 5.36 0.61
C TRP A 81 -8.91 5.91 2.01
N VAL A 82 -8.13 6.99 2.18
CA VAL A 82 -7.92 7.65 3.47
C VAL A 82 -9.24 8.08 4.09
N LYS A 83 -10.15 8.68 3.31
CA LYS A 83 -11.48 9.09 3.78
C LYS A 83 -12.31 7.89 4.25
N ALA A 84 -12.30 6.78 3.51
CA ALA A 84 -13.01 5.57 3.90
C ALA A 84 -12.44 4.98 5.21
N LEU A 85 -11.12 4.84 5.29
CA LEU A 85 -10.43 4.30 6.46
C LEU A 85 -10.68 5.13 7.71
N ARG A 86 -10.63 6.47 7.61
CA ARG A 86 -10.98 7.40 8.71
C ARG A 86 -12.44 7.27 9.17
N ALA A 87 -13.34 6.88 8.27
CA ALA A 87 -14.74 6.60 8.59
C ALA A 87 -14.95 5.18 9.14
N GLY A 88 -13.89 4.42 9.42
CA GLY A 88 -13.96 3.03 9.89
C GLY A 88 -14.37 2.04 8.80
N LYS A 89 -14.34 2.44 7.52
CA LYS A 89 -14.69 1.59 6.39
C LYS A 89 -13.40 1.16 5.68
N ASN A 90 -13.15 -0.14 5.60
CA ASN A 90 -12.05 -0.65 4.80
C ASN A 90 -12.51 -0.83 3.34
N PRO A 91 -12.00 -0.05 2.37
CA PRO A 91 -12.36 -0.19 0.96
C PRO A 91 -11.70 -1.42 0.31
N PHE A 92 -10.73 -2.04 0.99
CA PHE A 92 -10.01 -3.21 0.53
C PHE A 92 -10.69 -4.47 1.09
N THR A 93 -11.17 -5.33 0.20
CA THR A 93 -11.80 -6.62 0.52
C THR A 93 -11.05 -7.74 -0.19
N GLU A 94 -11.36 -9.01 0.09
CA GLU A 94 -10.68 -10.20 -0.48
C GLU A 94 -10.53 -10.18 -2.02
N ASN A 95 -11.35 -9.41 -2.75
CA ASN A 95 -11.28 -9.26 -4.22
C ASN A 95 -10.76 -7.90 -4.71
N PHE A 96 -10.11 -7.10 -3.85
CA PHE A 96 -9.56 -5.80 -4.24
C PHE A 96 -8.59 -5.90 -5.43
N GLY A 97 -7.83 -7.00 -5.54
CA GLY A 97 -6.89 -7.23 -6.65
C GLY A 97 -7.48 -7.26 -8.06
N SER A 98 -8.80 -7.46 -8.20
CA SER A 98 -9.49 -7.37 -9.49
C SER A 98 -9.80 -5.93 -9.94
N LYS A 99 -9.70 -4.97 -9.02
CA LYS A 99 -10.01 -3.55 -9.24
C LYS A 99 -8.80 -2.64 -9.05
N ALA A 100 -7.70 -3.18 -8.53
CA ALA A 100 -6.46 -2.46 -8.33
C ALA A 100 -5.76 -2.28 -9.68
N SER A 101 -5.52 -1.03 -10.08
CA SER A 101 -4.75 -0.73 -11.28
C SER A 101 -3.34 -1.31 -11.13
N PRO A 102 -2.80 -2.01 -12.15
CA PRO A 102 -1.40 -2.35 -12.19
C PRO A 102 -0.64 -1.04 -12.46
N PHE A 103 0.00 -0.49 -11.43
CA PHE A 103 1.00 0.56 -11.62
C PHE A 103 2.20 0.03 -12.39
#